data_AF-A0A7W0UTU1-F1
#
_entry.id   AF-A0A7W0UTU1-F1
#
_cell.length_a   1.000
_cell.length_b   1.000
_cell.length_c   1.000
_cell.angle_alpha   90.00
_cell.angle_beta   90.00
_cell.angle_gamma   90.00
#
_symmetry.space_group_name_H-M   'P 1'
#
loop_
_entity.id
_entity.type
_entity.pdbx_description
1 polymer ?
#
loop_
_entity_poly.entity_id
_entity_poly.type
_entity_poly.pdbx_seq_one_letter_code
_entity_poly.pdbx_strand_id
1 'polypeptide(L)'
;MAGAEILSGGHIEPRGLEEEMRSSYLDYAMSVIVGRALPDVRDGLKPVHRRVLYAMHESGLGPTRPYKKSAATVGEVMSKFHPHGDSAIYDTLVRLAQDFAMREPLVDGQGNFGSIDNDSAAAMRYCVTGDTRVATATGGTRRIDSIVPDAQPGSDHDVDLEVLDRLGRPVPTTRLFHSGVHPTLRLRTHQGHELTGTYNHPVLCLVDMAGVPLLLWKLLEEVASGDRVLVSRVARASRGAVNEGRAAAGVLAGAFIAEGWVSERRAGLNNTDPDYFATVVDAYDRVVGGPRYLSTRTIASGSVLYELDIHDLSALRASPLGELTGRSREKRVPEGVWSAEPTVKRAFLQSLFEADGSCSLLPRNTIQISYSTCSEQLARDVQLLLLEFGVVSAISRSQDRDELKVVV
;
A
#
# COMPACT_ATOMS: atom_id res chain seq x y z
N MET A 1 72.61 8.55 -10.20
CA MET A 1 72.40 7.88 -11.51
C MET A 1 71.49 6.69 -11.29
N ALA A 2 70.22 6.82 -11.66
CA ALA A 2 69.30 5.71 -11.89
C ALA A 2 68.55 6.11 -13.16
N GLY A 3 68.91 5.47 -14.28
CA GLY A 3 68.34 5.75 -15.58
C GLY A 3 66.89 5.33 -15.61
N ALA A 4 66.00 6.27 -15.89
CA ALA A 4 64.67 5.94 -16.33
C ALA A 4 64.80 5.33 -17.74
N GLU A 5 64.41 4.06 -17.88
CA GLU A 5 64.21 3.44 -19.19
C GLU A 5 63.16 4.26 -19.95
N ILE A 6 63.64 5.03 -20.92
CA ILE A 6 62.81 5.71 -21.90
C ILE A 6 62.16 4.61 -22.73
N LEU A 7 60.82 4.57 -22.73
CA LEU A 7 59.97 3.73 -23.58
C LEU A 7 60.44 3.83 -25.04
N SER A 8 61.32 2.93 -25.47
CA SER A 8 62.11 3.05 -26.71
C SER A 8 61.46 2.32 -27.89
N GLY A 9 60.20 2.65 -28.19
CA GLY A 9 59.52 2.02 -29.33
C GLY A 9 58.19 2.59 -29.80
N GLY A 10 57.81 3.81 -29.40
CA GLY A 10 56.57 4.46 -29.84
C GLY A 10 56.78 5.89 -30.32
N HIS A 11 55.84 6.43 -31.09
CA HIS A 11 55.81 7.87 -31.38
C HIS A 11 55.43 8.62 -30.10
N ILE A 12 56.42 9.19 -29.42
CA ILE A 12 56.23 9.98 -28.21
C ILE A 12 56.12 11.45 -28.62
N GLU A 13 54.93 12.03 -28.52
CA GLU A 13 54.71 13.46 -28.71
C GLU A 13 54.65 14.16 -27.34
N PRO A 14 55.51 15.17 -27.07
CA PRO A 14 55.35 16.02 -25.89
C PRO A 14 54.09 16.88 -26.06
N ARG A 15 53.09 16.66 -25.18
CA ARG A 15 51.82 17.40 -25.15
C ARG A 15 51.68 18.14 -23.82
N GLY A 16 51.24 19.39 -23.87
CA GLY A 16 50.84 20.12 -22.66
C GLY A 16 49.57 19.51 -22.07
N LEU A 17 49.51 19.38 -20.73
CA LEU A 17 48.35 18.81 -20.02
C LEU A 17 47.04 19.52 -20.40
N GLU A 18 47.06 20.85 -20.52
CA GLU A 18 45.88 21.65 -20.88
C GLU A 18 45.37 21.34 -22.30
N GLU A 19 46.29 21.17 -23.25
CA GLU A 19 45.98 20.86 -24.65
C GLU A 19 45.42 19.45 -24.80
N GLU A 20 46.01 18.48 -24.08
CA GLU A 20 45.55 17.10 -24.04
C GLU A 20 44.16 17.00 -23.41
N MET A 21 43.94 17.64 -22.24
CA MET A 21 42.63 17.65 -21.59
C MET A 21 41.54 18.26 -22.48
N ARG A 22 41.84 19.36 -23.17
CA ARG A 22 40.89 20.01 -24.09
C ARG A 22 40.54 19.11 -25.27
N SER A 23 41.54 18.51 -25.90
CA SER A 23 41.36 17.66 -27.08
C SER A 23 40.61 16.38 -26.71
N SER A 24 41.06 15.68 -25.66
CA SER A 24 40.39 14.49 -25.13
C SER A 24 38.94 14.78 -24.70
N TYR A 25 38.66 15.94 -24.10
CA TYR A 25 37.29 16.33 -23.76
C TYR A 25 36.42 16.54 -25.01
N LEU A 26 36.93 17.24 -26.02
CA LEU A 26 36.20 17.49 -27.27
C LEU A 26 35.95 16.21 -28.05
N ASP A 27 36.94 15.32 -28.14
CA ASP A 27 36.83 14.03 -28.84
C ASP A 27 35.84 13.12 -28.12
N TYR A 28 35.91 13.07 -26.79
CA TYR A 28 34.92 12.33 -26.00
C TYR A 28 33.51 12.90 -26.18
N ALA A 29 33.34 14.23 -26.08
CA ALA A 29 32.04 14.88 -26.28
C ALA A 29 31.46 14.62 -27.68
N MET A 30 32.30 14.73 -28.73
CA MET A 30 31.90 14.43 -30.10
C MET A 30 31.48 12.97 -30.27
N SER A 31 32.26 12.03 -29.72
CA SER A 31 31.94 10.61 -29.76
C SER A 31 30.61 10.29 -29.08
N VAL A 32 30.29 10.98 -27.97
CA VAL A 32 29.02 10.84 -27.25
C VAL A 32 27.86 11.39 -28.07
N ILE A 33 28.03 12.57 -28.68
CA ILE A 33 26.97 13.20 -29.50
C ILE A 33 26.64 12.34 -30.71
N VAL A 34 27.66 11.96 -31.48
CA VAL A 34 27.49 11.19 -32.73
C VAL A 34 27.06 9.75 -32.42
N GLY A 35 27.69 9.11 -31.43
CA GLY A 35 27.46 7.70 -31.15
C GLY A 35 26.23 7.39 -30.30
N ARG A 36 25.63 8.38 -29.62
CA ARG A 36 24.54 8.14 -28.64
C ARG A 36 23.40 9.15 -28.71
N ALA A 37 23.68 10.43 -28.95
CA ALA A 37 22.68 11.49 -28.79
C ALA A 37 21.85 11.75 -30.06
N LEU A 38 22.50 11.75 -31.23
CA LEU A 38 21.84 12.05 -32.50
C LEU A 38 21.13 10.82 -33.08
N PRO A 39 19.92 11.00 -33.63
CA PRO A 39 19.31 9.98 -34.46
C PRO A 39 20.10 9.77 -35.77
N ASP A 40 20.05 8.56 -36.32
CA ASP A 40 20.63 8.28 -37.63
C ASP A 40 19.72 8.81 -38.74
N VAL A 41 20.32 9.37 -39.78
CA VAL A 41 19.58 9.96 -40.91
C VAL A 41 18.74 8.93 -41.68
N ARG A 42 19.11 7.64 -41.64
CA ARG A 42 18.45 6.60 -42.44
C ARG A 42 17.06 6.25 -41.93
N ASP A 43 16.88 6.25 -40.62
CA ASP A 43 15.64 5.80 -39.97
C ASP A 43 15.10 6.79 -38.93
N GLY A 44 15.83 7.86 -38.61
CA GLY A 44 15.45 8.84 -37.60
C GLY A 44 15.50 8.30 -36.17
N LEU A 45 16.14 7.14 -35.93
CA LEU A 45 16.16 6.48 -34.64
C LEU A 45 17.46 6.74 -33.87
N LYS A 46 17.36 6.85 -32.55
CA LYS A 46 18.53 6.78 -31.66
C LYS A 46 19.02 5.33 -31.55
N PRO A 47 20.29 5.09 -31.22
CA PRO A 47 20.82 3.73 -31.05
C PRO A 47 20.02 2.87 -30.07
N VAL A 48 19.48 3.46 -28.99
CA VAL A 48 18.67 2.75 -28.00
C VAL A 48 17.29 2.32 -28.55
N HIS A 49 16.65 3.13 -29.40
CA HIS A 49 15.40 2.74 -30.07
C HIS A 49 15.60 1.48 -30.92
N ARG A 50 16.68 1.43 -31.71
CA ARG A 50 17.00 0.26 -32.54
C ARG A 50 17.22 -1.00 -31.72
N ARG A 51 17.95 -0.90 -30.60
CA ARG A 51 18.22 -2.03 -29.71
C ARG A 51 16.93 -2.61 -29.14
N VAL A 52 16.00 -1.75 -28.73
CA VAL A 52 14.68 -2.17 -28.24
C VAL A 52 13.89 -2.89 -29.33
N LEU A 53 13.75 -2.27 -30.51
CA LEU A 53 13.00 -2.88 -31.63
C LEU A 53 13.63 -4.18 -32.11
N TYR A 54 14.96 -4.26 -32.16
CA TYR A 54 15.68 -5.48 -32.54
C TYR A 54 15.48 -6.60 -31.51
N ALA A 55 15.56 -6.31 -30.22
CA ALA A 55 15.30 -7.29 -29.17
C ALA A 55 13.84 -7.79 -29.19
N MET A 56 12.88 -6.91 -29.48
CA MET A 56 11.48 -7.30 -29.70
C MET A 56 11.35 -8.24 -30.90
N HIS A 57 12.01 -7.92 -32.01
CA HIS A 57 12.03 -8.77 -33.20
C HIS A 57 12.60 -10.17 -32.91
N GLU A 58 13.78 -10.25 -32.29
CA GLU A 58 14.43 -11.50 -31.88
C GLU A 58 13.56 -12.32 -30.90
N SER A 59 12.83 -11.64 -30.02
CA SER A 59 11.88 -12.25 -29.08
C SER A 59 10.56 -12.70 -29.74
N GLY A 60 10.43 -12.54 -31.05
CA GLY A 60 9.24 -12.84 -31.83
C GLY A 60 8.03 -11.98 -31.46
N LEU A 61 8.26 -10.76 -30.98
CA LEU A 61 7.21 -9.77 -30.68
C LEU A 61 6.88 -8.98 -31.95
N GLY A 62 5.89 -9.47 -32.70
CA GLY A 62 5.34 -8.79 -33.87
C GLY A 62 3.90 -8.34 -33.66
N PRO A 63 3.33 -7.58 -34.61
CA PRO A 63 1.99 -6.97 -34.48
C PRO A 63 0.84 -7.97 -34.28
N THR A 64 1.01 -9.22 -34.71
CA THR A 64 -0.02 -10.27 -34.61
C THR A 64 0.12 -11.12 -33.34
N ARG A 65 1.02 -10.77 -32.43
CA ARG A 65 1.30 -11.56 -31.22
C ARG A 65 0.62 -10.91 -30.00
N PRO A 66 0.24 -11.71 -28.99
CA PRO A 66 -0.27 -11.16 -27.74
C PRO A 66 0.75 -10.23 -27.07
N TYR A 67 0.24 -9.21 -26.37
CA TYR A 67 1.09 -8.31 -25.57
C TYR A 67 1.95 -9.10 -24.58
N LYS A 68 3.22 -8.71 -24.46
CA LYS A 68 4.11 -9.16 -23.38
C LYS A 68 4.46 -7.99 -22.47
N LYS A 69 4.81 -8.31 -21.23
CA LYS A 69 5.23 -7.33 -20.23
C LYS A 69 6.46 -6.56 -20.70
N SER A 70 6.44 -5.24 -20.54
CA SER A 70 7.57 -4.35 -20.82
C SER A 70 8.86 -4.81 -20.14
N ALA A 71 8.78 -5.30 -18.90
CA ALA A 71 9.93 -5.84 -18.18
C ALA A 71 10.64 -7.02 -18.88
N ALA A 72 9.93 -7.82 -19.68
CA ALA A 72 10.56 -8.90 -20.44
C ALA A 72 11.43 -8.34 -21.58
N THR A 73 10.89 -7.38 -22.33
CA THR A 73 11.64 -6.67 -23.39
C THR A 73 12.81 -5.88 -22.80
N VAL A 74 12.59 -5.18 -21.69
CA VAL A 74 13.65 -4.43 -20.98
C VAL A 74 14.77 -5.37 -20.54
N GLY A 75 14.43 -6.51 -19.92
CA GLY A 75 15.40 -7.52 -19.49
C GLY A 75 16.22 -8.11 -20.65
N GLU A 76 15.56 -8.39 -21.79
CA GLU A 76 16.23 -8.90 -22.99
C GLU A 76 17.23 -7.89 -23.57
N VAL A 77 16.83 -6.62 -23.67
CA VAL A 77 17.69 -5.54 -24.16
C VAL A 77 18.86 -5.32 -23.22
N MET A 78 18.62 -5.31 -21.90
CA MET A 78 19.66 -5.17 -20.89
C MET A 78 20.66 -6.34 -20.93
N SER A 79 20.16 -7.56 -21.12
CA SER A 79 21.01 -8.76 -21.15
C SER A 79 21.90 -8.85 -22.39
N LYS A 80 21.43 -8.38 -23.56
CA LYS A 80 22.09 -8.65 -24.85
C LYS A 80 22.63 -7.42 -25.57
N PHE A 81 21.99 -6.27 -25.41
CA PHE A 81 22.16 -5.15 -26.34
C PHE A 81 22.48 -3.81 -25.67
N HIS A 82 22.29 -3.66 -24.35
CA HIS A 82 22.46 -2.39 -23.67
C HIS A 82 23.34 -2.49 -22.41
N PRO A 83 24.45 -1.74 -22.32
CA PRO A 83 25.39 -1.80 -21.21
C PRO A 83 24.98 -0.96 -20.00
N HIS A 84 23.77 -0.38 -19.99
CA HIS A 84 23.29 0.55 -18.96
C HIS A 84 22.01 0.03 -18.30
N GLY A 85 21.53 0.77 -17.29
CA GLY A 85 20.38 0.40 -16.46
C GLY A 85 19.06 0.21 -17.21
N ASP A 86 18.17 -0.54 -16.59
CA ASP A 86 16.83 -0.87 -17.05
C ASP A 86 15.94 0.36 -17.24
N SER A 87 16.09 1.41 -16.43
CA SER A 87 15.33 2.66 -16.52
C SER A 87 15.42 3.32 -17.90
N ALA A 88 16.63 3.49 -18.44
CA ALA A 88 16.84 4.11 -19.75
C ALA A 88 16.20 3.30 -20.89
N ILE A 89 16.21 1.98 -20.78
CA ILE A 89 15.59 1.07 -21.75
C ILE A 89 14.07 1.16 -21.64
N TYR A 90 13.54 1.21 -20.42
CA TYR A 90 12.11 1.33 -20.18
C TYR A 90 11.56 2.65 -20.72
N ASP A 91 12.20 3.78 -20.39
CA ASP A 91 11.81 5.09 -20.89
C ASP A 91 11.84 5.14 -22.43
N THR A 92 12.81 4.46 -23.02
CA THR A 92 12.90 4.31 -24.48
C THR A 92 11.70 3.53 -25.02
N LEU A 93 11.36 2.40 -24.41
CA LEU A 93 10.23 1.57 -24.81
C LEU A 93 8.90 2.32 -24.67
N VAL A 94 8.72 3.07 -23.57
CA VAL A 94 7.56 3.95 -23.34
C VAL A 94 7.45 5.00 -24.45
N ARG A 95 8.54 5.71 -24.78
CA ARG A 95 8.54 6.73 -25.83
C ARG A 95 8.17 6.18 -27.20
N LEU A 96 8.60 4.96 -27.52
CA LEU A 96 8.24 4.29 -28.77
C LEU A 96 6.73 3.99 -28.89
N ALA A 97 6.00 4.00 -27.78
CA ALA A 97 4.55 3.80 -27.71
C ALA A 97 3.75 5.11 -27.54
N GLN A 98 4.40 6.26 -27.34
CA GLN A 98 3.75 7.56 -27.16
C GLN A 98 3.51 8.25 -28.51
N ASP A 99 2.26 8.53 -28.84
CA ASP A 99 1.84 9.27 -30.05
C ASP A 99 2.21 10.76 -30.04
N PHE A 100 2.45 11.33 -28.86
CA PHE A 100 2.94 12.71 -28.71
C PHE A 100 4.47 12.82 -28.73
N ALA A 101 5.21 11.74 -28.47
CA ALA A 101 6.67 11.73 -28.52
C ALA A 101 7.20 11.27 -29.89
N MET A 102 6.48 10.36 -30.54
CA MET A 102 6.80 9.82 -31.85
C MET A 102 5.70 10.21 -32.84
N ARG A 103 6.09 10.75 -34.00
CA ARG A 103 5.14 11.04 -35.08
C ARG A 103 4.33 9.80 -35.46
N GLU A 104 5.01 8.65 -35.51
CA GLU A 104 4.41 7.33 -35.72
C GLU A 104 4.91 6.41 -34.60
N PRO A 105 4.03 5.95 -33.69
CA PRO A 105 4.39 4.96 -32.68
C PRO A 105 4.92 3.68 -33.35
N LEU A 106 6.06 3.19 -32.87
CA LEU A 106 6.71 1.98 -33.40
C LEU A 106 6.44 0.76 -32.52
N VAL A 107 5.90 0.98 -31.32
CA VAL A 107 5.52 -0.06 -30.37
C VAL A 107 4.05 0.16 -30.01
N ASP A 108 3.25 -0.89 -30.12
CA ASP A 108 1.90 -0.90 -29.59
C ASP A 108 1.92 -1.34 -28.12
N GLY A 109 1.35 -0.51 -27.25
CA GLY A 109 1.46 -0.62 -25.81
C GLY A 109 0.10 -0.76 -25.13
N GLN A 110 0.03 -1.61 -24.10
CA GLN A 110 -1.11 -1.73 -23.21
C GLN A 110 -0.76 -1.15 -21.82
N GLY A 111 -1.39 -0.05 -21.43
CA GLY A 111 -1.18 0.57 -20.12
C GLY A 111 -1.19 2.11 -20.17
N ASN A 112 -0.67 2.73 -19.11
CA ASN A 112 -0.50 4.18 -19.03
C ASN A 112 0.95 4.56 -19.39
N PHE A 113 1.12 5.31 -20.47
CA PHE A 113 2.42 5.76 -20.99
C PHE A 113 2.73 7.22 -20.66
N GLY A 114 2.01 7.84 -19.72
CA GLY A 114 2.18 9.24 -19.35
C GLY A 114 1.38 10.20 -20.22
N SER A 115 1.58 11.51 -20.01
CA SER A 115 0.85 12.58 -20.71
C SER A 115 1.78 13.70 -21.19
N ILE A 116 1.27 14.54 -22.10
CA ILE A 116 1.94 15.78 -22.54
C ILE A 116 2.12 16.74 -21.36
N ASP A 117 1.19 16.70 -20.39
CA ASP A 117 1.17 17.52 -19.18
C ASP A 117 2.15 17.02 -18.09
N ASN A 118 3.11 16.17 -18.49
CA ASN A 118 4.21 15.68 -17.67
C ASN A 118 3.80 14.69 -16.57
N ASP A 119 2.71 13.94 -16.76
CA ASP A 119 2.49 12.72 -15.99
C ASP A 119 3.46 11.63 -16.46
N SER A 120 4.20 11.04 -15.52
CA SER A 120 5.11 9.92 -15.80
C SER A 120 4.34 8.68 -16.26
N ALA A 121 4.98 7.87 -17.11
CA ALA A 121 4.47 6.55 -17.43
C ALA A 121 4.44 5.65 -16.18
N ALA A 122 3.50 4.71 -16.15
CA ALA A 122 3.47 3.70 -15.09
C ALA A 122 4.79 2.91 -15.10
N ALA A 123 5.36 2.53 -13.96
CA ALA A 123 6.60 1.74 -13.95
C ALA A 123 6.37 0.32 -14.50
N MET A 124 7.40 -0.29 -15.13
CA MET A 124 7.25 -1.62 -15.76
C MET A 124 6.80 -2.72 -14.80
N ARG A 125 7.16 -2.59 -13.52
CA ARG A 125 6.73 -3.44 -12.39
C ARG A 125 6.88 -2.66 -11.10
N TYR A 126 5.78 -2.32 -10.44
CA TYR A 126 5.80 -1.77 -9.08
C TYR A 126 4.85 -2.58 -8.20
N CYS A 127 5.24 -2.83 -6.96
CA CYS A 127 4.50 -3.71 -6.07
C CYS A 127 4.43 -3.16 -4.65
N VAL A 128 3.40 -3.57 -3.94
CA VAL A 128 3.25 -3.41 -2.49
C VAL A 128 3.43 -4.77 -1.82
N THR A 129 3.65 -4.79 -0.51
CA THR A 129 3.69 -6.06 0.25
C THR A 129 2.32 -6.71 0.35
N GLY A 130 2.29 -8.04 0.50
CA GLY A 130 1.06 -8.84 0.48
C GLY A 130 0.02 -8.46 1.55
N ASP A 131 0.46 -7.92 2.68
CA ASP A 131 -0.38 -7.40 3.75
C ASP A 131 -1.05 -6.06 3.45
N THR A 132 -0.69 -5.41 2.35
CA THR A 132 -1.30 -4.13 1.95
C THR A 132 -2.78 -4.30 1.69
N ARG A 133 -3.57 -3.45 2.35
CA ARG A 133 -5.03 -3.47 2.26
C ARG A 133 -5.53 -2.63 1.08
N VAL A 134 -6.37 -3.24 0.25
CA VAL A 134 -6.99 -2.66 -0.94
C VAL A 134 -8.49 -2.52 -0.71
N ALA A 135 -9.01 -1.31 -0.90
CA ALA A 135 -10.43 -1.00 -0.79
C ALA A 135 -11.18 -1.49 -2.04
N THR A 136 -12.27 -2.23 -1.83
CA THR A 136 -13.09 -2.77 -2.92
C THR A 136 -14.39 -1.98 -3.06
N ALA A 137 -14.96 -1.95 -4.27
CA ALA A 137 -16.23 -1.26 -4.54
C ALA A 137 -17.43 -1.89 -3.80
N THR A 138 -17.31 -3.15 -3.39
CA THR A 138 -18.29 -3.87 -2.57
C THR A 138 -18.30 -3.40 -1.10
N GLY A 139 -17.44 -2.46 -0.71
CA GLY A 139 -17.37 -1.87 0.63
C GLY A 139 -16.36 -2.54 1.57
N GLY A 140 -15.85 -3.71 1.19
CA GLY A 140 -14.80 -4.42 1.91
C GLY A 140 -13.41 -3.83 1.69
N THR A 141 -12.47 -4.30 2.49
CA THR A 141 -11.04 -3.97 2.41
C THR A 141 -10.24 -5.24 2.58
N ARG A 142 -9.58 -5.69 1.52
CA ARG A 142 -8.91 -6.99 1.50
C ARG A 142 -7.40 -6.82 1.45
N ARG A 143 -6.66 -7.70 2.11
CA ARG A 143 -5.21 -7.81 1.88
C ARG A 143 -4.98 -8.22 0.42
N ILE A 144 -3.98 -7.62 -0.23
CA ILE A 144 -3.73 -7.88 -1.66
C ILE A 144 -3.35 -9.34 -1.90
N ASP A 145 -2.67 -9.99 -0.95
CA ASP A 145 -2.32 -11.41 -1.03
C ASP A 145 -3.53 -12.36 -0.86
N SER A 146 -4.62 -11.92 -0.23
CA SER A 146 -5.82 -12.72 -0.04
C SER A 146 -6.82 -12.60 -1.19
N ILE A 147 -6.53 -11.77 -2.19
CA ILE A 147 -7.36 -11.66 -3.40
C ILE A 147 -7.29 -12.96 -4.21
N VAL A 148 -6.09 -13.52 -4.37
CA VAL A 148 -5.83 -14.83 -4.98
C VAL A 148 -4.94 -15.65 -4.02
N PRO A 149 -5.52 -16.45 -3.10
CA PRO A 149 -4.80 -17.10 -2.01
C PRO A 149 -3.62 -17.99 -2.43
N ASP A 150 -3.72 -18.66 -3.59
CA ASP A 150 -2.72 -19.63 -4.06
C ASP A 150 -1.78 -19.06 -5.13
N ALA A 151 -1.73 -17.72 -5.27
CA ALA A 151 -0.89 -17.06 -6.26
C ALA A 151 0.60 -17.35 -6.03
N GLN A 152 1.26 -17.92 -7.04
CA GLN A 152 2.68 -18.27 -6.96
C GLN A 152 3.60 -17.08 -7.30
N PRO A 153 4.82 -17.01 -6.76
CA PRO A 153 5.82 -16.03 -7.18
C PRO A 153 6.05 -16.00 -8.70
N GLY A 154 6.01 -14.80 -9.29
CA GLY A 154 6.18 -14.58 -10.72
C GLY A 154 4.92 -14.84 -11.58
N SER A 155 3.76 -15.10 -10.97
CA SER A 155 2.53 -15.44 -11.69
C SER A 155 1.58 -14.27 -11.91
N ASP A 156 0.75 -14.40 -12.94
CA ASP A 156 -0.37 -13.52 -13.27
C ASP A 156 -1.68 -14.28 -13.09
N HIS A 157 -2.66 -13.62 -12.50
CA HIS A 157 -4.01 -14.18 -12.33
C HIS A 157 -5.02 -13.18 -12.84
N ASP A 158 -5.94 -13.64 -13.69
CA ASP A 158 -7.08 -12.82 -14.05
C ASP A 158 -7.98 -12.69 -12.81
N VAL A 159 -8.44 -11.47 -12.56
CA VAL A 159 -9.36 -11.16 -11.46
C VAL A 159 -10.50 -10.32 -12.03
N ASP A 160 -11.68 -10.46 -11.45
CA ASP A 160 -12.82 -9.58 -11.69
C ASP A 160 -13.14 -8.87 -10.38
N LEU A 161 -12.46 -7.75 -10.15
CA LEU A 161 -12.54 -6.99 -8.91
C LEU A 161 -12.57 -5.50 -9.22
N GLU A 162 -13.52 -4.78 -8.63
CA GLU A 162 -13.50 -3.33 -8.62
C GLU A 162 -12.83 -2.80 -7.35
N VAL A 163 -11.80 -1.97 -7.54
CA VAL A 163 -11.10 -1.26 -6.46
C VAL A 163 -11.49 0.22 -6.45
N LEU A 164 -11.26 0.91 -5.35
CA LEU A 164 -11.57 2.34 -5.25
C LEU A 164 -10.37 3.20 -5.66
N ASP A 165 -10.59 4.18 -6.54
CA ASP A 165 -9.60 5.21 -6.84
C ASP A 165 -9.50 6.28 -5.74
N ARG A 166 -8.62 7.28 -5.93
CA ARG A 166 -8.41 8.39 -4.99
C ARG A 166 -9.67 9.23 -4.69
N LEU A 167 -10.69 9.16 -5.56
CA LEU A 167 -11.96 9.86 -5.43
C LEU A 167 -13.08 8.94 -4.93
N GLY A 168 -12.77 7.68 -4.58
CA GLY A 168 -13.74 6.69 -4.14
C GLY A 168 -14.60 6.12 -5.27
N ARG A 169 -14.18 6.28 -6.53
CA ARG A 169 -14.88 5.73 -7.70
C ARG A 169 -14.43 4.29 -7.95
N PRO A 170 -15.34 3.36 -8.26
CA PRO A 170 -14.98 2.01 -8.68
C PRO A 170 -14.14 2.02 -9.96
N VAL A 171 -13.07 1.25 -9.96
CA VAL A 171 -12.20 1.00 -11.11
C VAL A 171 -12.04 -0.51 -11.29
N PRO A 172 -12.38 -1.06 -12.47
CA PRO A 172 -12.22 -2.48 -12.73
C PRO A 172 -10.73 -2.85 -12.77
N THR A 173 -10.40 -3.95 -12.11
CA THR A 173 -9.08 -4.57 -12.11
C THR A 173 -9.22 -5.91 -12.81
N THR A 174 -8.43 -6.13 -13.87
CA THR A 174 -8.49 -7.37 -14.65
C THR A 174 -7.43 -8.39 -14.25
N ARG A 175 -6.38 -7.97 -13.55
CA ARG A 175 -5.24 -8.83 -13.19
C ARG A 175 -4.68 -8.53 -11.81
N LEU A 176 -4.23 -9.59 -11.16
CA LEU A 176 -3.35 -9.57 -10.00
C LEU A 176 -2.01 -10.15 -10.41
N PHE A 177 -0.92 -9.45 -10.05
CA PHE A 177 0.44 -9.89 -10.31
C PHE A 177 1.18 -10.18 -9.01
N HIS A 178 1.67 -11.41 -8.86
CA HIS A 178 2.57 -11.75 -7.77
C HIS A 178 4.01 -11.64 -8.27
N SER A 179 4.72 -10.57 -7.93
CA SER A 179 6.07 -10.33 -8.46
C SER A 179 7.16 -11.20 -7.85
N GLY A 180 6.91 -11.84 -6.71
CA GLY A 180 7.87 -12.66 -5.98
C GLY A 180 8.52 -11.86 -4.85
N VAL A 181 9.75 -12.23 -4.49
CA VAL A 181 10.48 -11.57 -3.40
C VAL A 181 11.33 -10.44 -3.98
N HIS A 182 11.17 -9.24 -3.44
CA HIS A 182 11.91 -8.03 -3.83
C HIS A 182 12.37 -7.25 -2.60
N PRO A 183 13.49 -6.52 -2.68
CA PRO A 183 13.81 -5.49 -1.69
C PRO A 183 12.68 -4.44 -1.64
N THR A 184 12.33 -4.00 -0.44
CA THR A 184 11.24 -3.05 -0.21
C THR A 184 11.68 -1.86 0.62
N LEU A 185 10.99 -0.74 0.44
CA LEU A 185 11.08 0.45 1.27
C LEU A 185 9.77 0.58 2.06
N ARG A 186 9.89 1.07 3.30
CA ARG A 186 8.74 1.39 4.15
C ARG A 186 8.63 2.90 4.31
N LEU A 187 7.51 3.44 3.84
CA LEU A 187 7.10 4.81 4.08
C LEU A 187 6.26 4.85 5.35
N ARG A 188 6.60 5.76 6.27
CA ARG A 188 5.83 6.04 7.49
C ARG A 188 5.58 7.53 7.61
N THR A 189 4.31 7.90 7.77
CA THR A 189 3.91 9.30 8.01
C THR A 189 4.07 9.65 9.50
N HIS A 190 4.17 10.94 9.82
CA HIS A 190 4.19 11.42 11.21
C HIS A 190 2.95 10.99 12.01
N GLN A 191 1.79 10.84 11.36
CA GLN A 191 0.55 10.40 12.00
C GLN A 191 0.51 8.88 12.26
N GLY A 192 1.43 8.10 11.70
CA GLY A 192 1.50 6.65 11.91
C GLY A 192 1.00 5.79 10.76
N HIS A 193 0.47 6.38 9.68
CA HIS A 193 0.15 5.63 8.46
C HIS A 193 1.41 5.07 7.79
N GLU A 194 1.33 3.86 7.26
CA GLU A 194 2.45 3.16 6.63
C GLU A 194 2.07 2.56 5.27
N LEU A 195 3.06 2.51 4.37
CA LEU A 195 3.01 1.77 3.12
C LEU A 195 4.37 1.09 2.91
N THR A 196 4.37 -0.19 2.53
CA THR A 196 5.60 -0.91 2.18
C THR A 196 5.51 -1.42 0.74
N GLY A 197 6.53 -1.15 -0.07
CA GLY A 197 6.53 -1.51 -1.48
C GLY A 197 7.92 -1.50 -2.10
N THR A 198 8.01 -1.84 -3.38
CA THR A 198 9.28 -1.77 -4.15
C THR A 198 9.74 -0.32 -4.29
N TYR A 199 11.04 -0.11 -4.50
CA TYR A 199 11.66 1.22 -4.59
C TYR A 199 10.96 2.14 -5.62
N ASN A 200 10.47 1.57 -6.72
CA ASN A 200 9.76 2.24 -7.80
C ASN A 200 8.23 2.27 -7.64
N HIS A 201 7.69 1.97 -6.46
CA HIS A 201 6.25 2.09 -6.24
C HIS A 201 5.84 3.57 -6.17
N PRO A 202 4.91 4.02 -7.04
CA PRO A 202 4.53 5.42 -7.08
C PRO A 202 3.58 5.76 -5.91
N VAL A 203 3.87 6.85 -5.21
CA VAL A 203 3.01 7.46 -4.20
C VAL A 203 2.72 8.90 -4.59
N LEU A 204 1.48 9.34 -4.35
CA LEU A 204 1.05 10.68 -4.74
C LEU A 204 1.46 11.68 -3.65
N CYS A 205 2.23 12.69 -4.00
CA CYS A 205 2.76 13.69 -3.10
C CYS A 205 2.26 15.09 -3.45
N LEU A 206 2.13 15.95 -2.44
CA LEU A 206 1.86 17.37 -2.59
C LEU A 206 3.19 18.13 -2.66
N VAL A 207 3.56 18.56 -3.87
CA VAL A 207 4.82 19.23 -4.18
C VAL A 207 4.56 20.70 -4.46
N ASP A 208 5.41 21.58 -3.93
CA ASP A 208 5.39 23.00 -4.28
C ASP A 208 6.27 23.23 -5.52
N MET A 209 5.67 23.72 -6.60
CA MET A 209 6.35 24.07 -7.84
C MET A 209 6.19 25.56 -8.07
N ALA A 210 7.23 26.32 -7.75
CA ALA A 210 7.25 27.78 -7.88
C ALA A 210 6.08 28.47 -7.15
N GLY A 211 5.73 28.03 -5.95
CA GLY A 211 4.62 28.55 -5.15
C GLY A 211 3.25 27.99 -5.50
N VAL A 212 3.17 27.06 -6.47
CA VAL A 212 1.93 26.37 -6.84
C VAL A 212 1.94 24.96 -6.25
N PRO A 213 0.99 24.62 -5.36
CA PRO A 213 0.87 23.26 -4.84
C PRO A 213 0.27 22.34 -5.91
N LEU A 214 1.05 21.34 -6.33
CA LEU A 214 0.66 20.33 -7.32
C LEU A 214 0.70 18.93 -6.72
N LEU A 215 -0.19 18.06 -7.19
CA LEU A 215 -0.13 16.63 -6.88
C LEU A 215 0.76 15.96 -7.94
N LEU A 216 1.89 15.41 -7.51
CA LEU A 216 2.84 14.73 -8.37
C LEU A 216 3.14 13.34 -7.83
N TRP A 217 3.26 12.38 -8.73
CA TRP A 217 3.72 11.03 -8.38
C TRP A 217 5.21 11.06 -8.11
N LYS A 218 5.61 10.52 -6.96
CA LYS A 218 7.01 10.24 -6.60
C LYS A 218 7.17 8.74 -6.40
N LEU A 219 8.29 8.17 -6.80
CA LEU A 219 8.64 6.80 -6.44
C LEU A 219 8.96 6.71 -4.95
N LEU A 220 8.74 5.55 -4.31
CA LEU A 220 9.05 5.36 -2.90
C LEU A 220 10.51 5.71 -2.55
N GLU A 221 11.46 5.47 -3.46
CA GLU A 221 12.86 5.83 -3.28
C GLU A 221 13.14 7.34 -3.35
N GLU A 222 12.26 8.11 -3.98
CA GLU A 222 12.37 9.57 -4.11
C GLU A 222 11.74 10.30 -2.93
N VAL A 223 10.94 9.61 -2.11
CA VAL A 223 10.30 10.19 -0.94
C VAL A 223 11.31 10.42 0.17
N ALA A 224 11.40 11.66 0.64
CA ALA A 224 12.27 12.09 1.71
C ALA A 224 11.46 12.55 2.94
N SER A 225 12.14 12.61 4.10
CA SER A 225 11.55 13.19 5.30
C SER A 225 11.12 14.63 5.06
N GLY A 226 9.90 14.98 5.44
CA GLY A 226 9.29 16.29 5.19
C GLY A 226 8.38 16.34 3.95
N ASP A 227 8.43 15.34 3.07
CA ASP A 227 7.49 15.24 1.96
C ASP A 227 6.06 15.04 2.47
N ARG A 228 5.10 15.64 1.75
CA ARG A 228 3.68 15.53 2.04
C ARG A 228 3.05 14.48 1.14
N VAL A 229 2.73 13.32 1.70
CA VAL A 229 2.09 12.21 0.97
C VAL A 229 0.58 12.35 1.08
N LEU A 230 -0.14 12.07 0.01
CA LEU A 230 -1.59 12.11 -0.01
C LEU A 230 -2.18 10.92 0.75
N VAL A 231 -3.09 11.22 1.68
CA VAL A 231 -3.91 10.21 2.37
C VAL A 231 -5.37 10.46 1.97
N SER A 232 -6.04 9.44 1.44
CA SER A 232 -7.45 9.56 1.05
C SER A 232 -8.32 9.70 2.28
N ARG A 233 -9.16 10.74 2.30
CA ARG A 233 -10.19 10.99 3.34
C ARG A 233 -11.60 10.85 2.79
N VAL A 234 -11.74 10.24 1.61
CA VAL A 234 -13.05 10.06 0.97
C VAL A 234 -13.82 9.02 1.77
N ALA A 235 -14.84 9.46 2.49
CA ALA A 235 -15.70 8.59 3.28
C ALA A 235 -16.41 7.58 2.37
N ARG A 236 -16.36 6.31 2.76
CA ARG A 236 -16.99 5.23 2.02
C ARG A 236 -18.48 5.19 2.32
N ALA A 237 -19.29 5.37 1.28
CA ALA A 237 -20.74 5.31 1.42
C ALA A 237 -21.22 3.86 1.62
N SER A 238 -22.13 3.66 2.56
CA SER A 238 -22.96 2.45 2.59
C SER A 238 -24.00 2.55 1.49
N ARG A 239 -24.10 1.52 0.66
CA ARG A 239 -25.18 1.36 -0.32
C ARG A 239 -26.15 0.32 0.24
N GLY A 240 -27.32 0.73 0.72
CA GLY A 240 -28.39 -0.17 1.15
C GLY A 240 -28.94 0.11 2.55
N ALA A 241 -30.03 -0.58 2.89
CA ALA A 241 -30.63 -0.52 4.22
C ALA A 241 -29.71 -1.19 5.25
N VAL A 242 -29.71 -0.67 6.49
CA VAL A 242 -28.96 -1.28 7.59
C VAL A 242 -29.57 -2.64 7.92
N ASN A 243 -28.82 -3.71 7.68
CA ASN A 243 -29.18 -5.03 8.17
C ASN A 243 -28.76 -5.15 9.63
N GLU A 244 -29.73 -5.09 10.56
CA GLU A 244 -29.47 -5.13 12.00
C GLU A 244 -28.70 -6.37 12.45
N GLY A 245 -28.96 -7.54 11.85
CA GLY A 245 -28.23 -8.78 12.15
C GLY A 245 -26.74 -8.71 11.75
N ARG A 246 -26.42 -8.02 10.65
CA ARG A 246 -25.03 -7.78 10.25
C ARG A 246 -24.35 -6.73 11.12
N ALA A 247 -25.07 -5.68 11.51
CA ALA A 247 -24.55 -4.66 12.43
C ALA A 247 -24.22 -5.26 13.80
N ALA A 248 -25.02 -6.21 14.30
CA ALA A 248 -24.77 -6.94 15.53
C ALA A 248 -23.40 -7.66 15.53
N ALA A 249 -22.97 -8.20 14.37
CA ALA A 249 -21.63 -8.80 14.26
C ALA A 249 -20.51 -7.79 14.49
N GLY A 250 -20.69 -6.54 14.02
CA GLY A 250 -19.77 -5.44 14.26
C GLY A 250 -19.72 -5.08 15.75
N VAL A 251 -20.90 -4.88 16.38
CA VAL A 251 -20.99 -4.60 17.82
C VAL A 251 -20.28 -5.68 18.62
N LEU A 252 -20.63 -6.94 18.39
CA LEU A 252 -20.08 -8.05 19.14
C LEU A 252 -18.55 -8.18 18.99
N ALA A 253 -18.03 -7.99 17.78
CA ALA A 253 -16.58 -7.99 17.55
C ALA A 253 -15.88 -6.81 18.24
N GLY A 254 -16.47 -5.61 18.23
CA GLY A 254 -15.93 -4.44 18.92
C GLY A 254 -15.86 -4.66 20.43
N ALA A 255 -16.95 -5.14 21.01
CA ALA A 255 -17.05 -5.46 22.42
C ALA A 255 -16.02 -6.51 22.86
N PHE A 256 -15.90 -7.63 22.13
CA PHE A 256 -14.95 -8.69 22.49
C PHE A 256 -13.49 -8.27 22.32
N ILE A 257 -13.18 -7.38 21.38
CA ILE A 257 -11.82 -6.85 21.22
C ILE A 257 -11.47 -5.88 22.34
N ALA A 258 -12.40 -5.04 22.78
CA ALA A 258 -12.15 -4.14 23.91
C ALA A 258 -12.08 -4.95 25.23
N GLU A 259 -13.24 -5.42 25.69
CA GLU A 259 -13.46 -5.92 27.06
C GLU A 259 -13.53 -7.46 27.14
N GLY A 260 -13.56 -8.12 25.99
CA GLY A 260 -13.65 -9.57 25.93
C GLY A 260 -12.32 -10.29 26.07
N TRP A 261 -12.45 -11.57 26.43
CA TRP A 261 -11.38 -12.55 26.45
C TRP A 261 -11.84 -13.86 25.82
N VAL A 262 -10.94 -14.53 25.10
CA VAL A 262 -11.18 -15.85 24.50
C VAL A 262 -9.98 -16.73 24.81
N SER A 263 -10.24 -17.86 25.46
CA SER A 263 -9.27 -18.90 25.76
C SER A 263 -9.59 -20.18 24.97
N GLU A 264 -8.77 -21.22 25.16
CA GLU A 264 -9.02 -22.53 24.54
C GLU A 264 -10.31 -23.21 25.02
N ARG A 265 -10.82 -22.85 26.19
CA ARG A 265 -11.96 -23.55 26.84
C ARG A 265 -13.15 -22.66 27.16
N ARG A 266 -12.92 -21.37 27.35
CA ARG A 266 -13.95 -20.40 27.73
C ARG A 266 -13.73 -19.07 27.04
N ALA A 267 -14.79 -18.31 26.93
CA ALA A 267 -14.76 -16.92 26.52
C ALA A 267 -15.69 -16.12 27.43
N GLY A 268 -15.50 -14.82 27.47
CA GLY A 268 -16.38 -13.97 28.23
C GLY A 268 -16.09 -12.49 28.03
N LEU A 269 -16.94 -11.68 28.62
CA LEU A 269 -16.87 -10.22 28.59
C LEU A 269 -17.50 -9.68 29.86
N ASN A 270 -16.88 -8.66 30.43
CA ASN A 270 -17.38 -7.99 31.62
C ASN A 270 -17.52 -6.50 31.33
N ASN A 271 -18.57 -5.87 31.86
CA ASN A 271 -18.72 -4.42 31.76
C ASN A 271 -19.56 -3.88 32.94
N THR A 272 -19.36 -2.62 33.30
CA THR A 272 -20.11 -1.96 34.38
C THR A 272 -21.34 -1.20 33.90
N ASP A 273 -21.43 -0.91 32.60
CA ASP A 273 -22.58 -0.26 32.00
C ASP A 273 -23.66 -1.31 31.64
N PRO A 274 -24.86 -1.26 32.24
CA PRO A 274 -25.92 -2.23 32.00
C PRO A 274 -26.50 -2.16 30.58
N ASP A 275 -26.62 -0.97 29.99
CA ASP A 275 -27.27 -0.76 28.70
C ASP A 275 -26.34 -1.22 27.57
N TYR A 276 -25.06 -0.89 27.68
CA TYR A 276 -24.04 -1.42 26.78
C TYR A 276 -23.93 -2.95 26.90
N PHE A 277 -23.88 -3.49 28.13
CA PHE A 277 -23.82 -4.94 28.34
C PHE A 277 -25.04 -5.66 27.73
N ALA A 278 -26.25 -5.13 27.90
CA ALA A 278 -27.46 -5.68 27.30
C ALA A 278 -27.40 -5.69 25.77
N THR A 279 -26.83 -4.63 25.17
CA THR A 279 -26.63 -4.53 23.71
C THR A 279 -25.66 -5.60 23.21
N VAL A 280 -24.55 -5.83 23.91
CA VAL A 280 -23.58 -6.89 23.57
C VAL A 280 -24.19 -8.28 23.69
N VAL A 281 -25.02 -8.48 24.72
CA VAL A 281 -25.76 -9.71 24.97
C VAL A 281 -26.74 -10.02 23.83
N ASP A 282 -27.56 -9.05 23.40
CA ASP A 282 -28.46 -9.21 22.24
C ASP A 282 -27.67 -9.49 20.96
N ALA A 283 -26.54 -8.80 20.76
CA ALA A 283 -25.66 -9.06 19.63
C ALA A 283 -25.09 -10.50 19.63
N TYR A 284 -24.72 -11.04 20.81
CA TYR A 284 -24.29 -12.42 20.95
C TYR A 284 -25.41 -13.41 20.57
N ASP A 285 -26.63 -13.19 21.04
CA ASP A 285 -27.77 -14.06 20.73
C ASP A 285 -28.08 -14.09 19.23
N ARG A 286 -27.96 -12.95 18.54
CA ARG A 286 -28.21 -12.85 17.09
C ARG A 286 -27.10 -13.46 16.24
N VAL A 287 -25.85 -13.31 16.64
CA VAL A 287 -24.67 -13.65 15.80
C VAL A 287 -24.13 -15.05 16.11
N VAL A 288 -24.15 -15.44 17.39
CA VAL A 288 -23.59 -16.71 17.87
C VAL A 288 -24.69 -17.68 18.27
N GLY A 289 -25.69 -17.23 19.05
CA GLY A 289 -26.86 -18.03 19.44
C GLY A 289 -26.57 -19.28 20.29
N GLY A 290 -25.36 -19.44 20.80
CA GLY A 290 -24.92 -20.59 21.60
C GLY A 290 -25.19 -20.44 23.11
N PRO A 291 -24.95 -21.50 23.91
CA PRO A 291 -25.09 -21.44 25.36
C PRO A 291 -24.22 -20.34 25.97
N ARG A 292 -24.80 -19.55 26.88
CA ARG A 292 -24.13 -18.49 27.62
C ARG A 292 -24.70 -18.37 29.04
N TYR A 293 -23.88 -17.83 29.94
CA TYR A 293 -24.21 -17.63 31.33
C TYR A 293 -24.06 -16.14 31.65
N LEU A 294 -25.04 -15.59 32.35
CA LEU A 294 -25.03 -14.19 32.79
C LEU A 294 -25.03 -14.14 34.31
N SER A 295 -24.15 -13.33 34.86
CA SER A 295 -24.08 -13.07 36.28
C SER A 295 -23.75 -11.62 36.55
N THR A 296 -23.97 -11.20 37.79
CA THR A 296 -23.59 -9.88 38.27
C THR A 296 -22.87 -10.02 39.60
N ARG A 297 -21.86 -9.18 39.83
CA ARG A 297 -21.22 -9.05 41.14
C ARG A 297 -20.84 -7.61 41.45
N THR A 298 -20.86 -7.25 42.72
CA THR A 298 -20.35 -5.94 43.17
C THR A 298 -18.83 -5.99 43.27
N ILE A 299 -18.14 -5.10 42.56
CA ILE A 299 -16.67 -4.97 42.64
C ILE A 299 -16.25 -4.02 43.76
N ALA A 300 -14.96 -3.98 44.07
CA ALA A 300 -14.42 -3.20 45.19
C ALA A 300 -14.74 -1.69 45.10
N SER A 301 -14.99 -1.15 43.91
CA SER A 301 -15.43 0.24 43.71
C SER A 301 -16.88 0.50 44.14
N GLY A 302 -17.65 -0.54 44.48
CA GLY A 302 -19.10 -0.46 44.73
C GLY A 302 -19.95 -0.55 43.47
N SER A 303 -19.36 -0.53 42.27
CA SER A 303 -20.07 -0.68 41.00
C SER A 303 -20.56 -2.12 40.81
N VAL A 304 -21.68 -2.29 40.11
CA VAL A 304 -22.13 -3.60 39.65
C VAL A 304 -21.38 -3.94 38.37
N LEU A 305 -20.73 -5.10 38.36
CA LEU A 305 -20.10 -5.68 37.18
C LEU A 305 -21.04 -6.74 36.60
N TYR A 306 -21.38 -6.59 35.33
CA TYR A 306 -22.15 -7.54 34.54
C TYR A 306 -21.18 -8.45 33.78
N GLU A 307 -21.40 -9.75 33.86
CA GLU A 307 -20.48 -10.76 33.35
C GLU A 307 -21.21 -11.70 32.38
N LEU A 308 -20.66 -11.83 31.17
CA LEU A 308 -21.05 -12.78 30.15
C LEU A 308 -20.00 -13.89 30.11
N ASP A 309 -20.42 -15.13 30.33
CA ASP A 309 -19.56 -16.30 30.33
C ASP A 309 -20.02 -17.34 29.31
N ILE A 310 -19.08 -17.87 28.54
CA ILE A 310 -19.31 -18.88 27.50
C ILE A 310 -18.42 -20.08 27.81
N HIS A 311 -19.05 -21.20 28.18
CA HIS A 311 -18.35 -22.43 28.52
C HIS A 311 -18.23 -23.40 27.34
N ASP A 312 -19.17 -23.33 26.39
CA ASP A 312 -19.12 -24.10 25.14
C ASP A 312 -18.79 -23.16 23.99
N LEU A 313 -17.57 -23.29 23.48
CA LEU A 313 -17.05 -22.46 22.40
C LEU A 313 -17.47 -22.94 21.01
N SER A 314 -18.24 -24.03 20.88
CA SER A 314 -18.58 -24.60 19.57
C SER A 314 -19.30 -23.59 18.67
N ALA A 315 -20.30 -22.90 19.22
CA ALA A 315 -21.03 -21.85 18.48
C ALA A 315 -20.14 -20.62 18.22
N LEU A 316 -19.37 -20.17 19.21
CA LEU A 316 -18.49 -19.00 19.07
C LEU A 316 -17.43 -19.24 17.99
N ARG A 317 -16.82 -20.42 17.95
CA ARG A 317 -15.81 -20.81 16.95
C ARG A 317 -16.39 -20.94 15.54
N ALA A 318 -17.66 -21.29 15.41
CA ALA A 318 -18.36 -21.33 14.13
C ALA A 318 -18.86 -19.94 13.67
N SER A 319 -18.79 -18.93 14.54
CA SER A 319 -19.21 -17.56 14.25
C SER A 319 -18.07 -16.71 13.69
N PRO A 320 -18.35 -15.49 13.19
CA PRO A 320 -17.31 -14.52 12.81
C PRO A 320 -16.30 -14.17 13.92
N LEU A 321 -16.62 -14.44 15.19
CA LEU A 321 -15.69 -14.26 16.31
C LEU A 321 -14.69 -15.42 16.47
N GLY A 322 -14.80 -16.50 15.70
CA GLY A 322 -13.89 -17.65 15.82
C GLY A 322 -12.41 -17.28 15.59
N GLU A 323 -12.15 -16.15 14.90
CA GLU A 323 -10.82 -15.58 14.70
C GLU A 323 -10.23 -14.93 15.96
N LEU A 324 -11.07 -14.54 16.93
CA LEU A 324 -10.66 -13.85 18.15
C LEU A 324 -10.02 -14.83 19.12
N THR A 325 -8.69 -14.80 19.18
CA THR A 325 -7.88 -15.62 20.08
C THR A 325 -6.65 -14.82 20.52
N GLY A 326 -5.95 -15.32 21.53
CA GLY A 326 -4.65 -14.77 21.93
C GLY A 326 -4.72 -13.72 23.04
N ARG A 327 -3.57 -13.10 23.30
CA ARG A 327 -3.38 -12.10 24.36
C ARG A 327 -3.74 -10.69 23.87
N SER A 328 -3.91 -9.74 24.79
CA SER A 328 -4.23 -8.35 24.46
C SER A 328 -3.27 -7.70 23.45
N ARG A 329 -1.98 -8.07 23.47
CA ARG A 329 -0.95 -7.58 22.53
C ARG A 329 -1.06 -8.17 21.12
N GLU A 330 -1.80 -9.27 20.97
CA GLU A 330 -1.99 -10.01 19.71
C GLU A 330 -3.36 -9.70 19.07
N LYS A 331 -4.21 -8.93 19.78
CA LYS A 331 -5.51 -8.48 19.27
C LYS A 331 -5.31 -7.71 17.96
N ARG A 332 -6.21 -7.92 17.01
CA ARG A 332 -6.27 -7.25 15.70
C ARG A 332 -7.73 -7.19 15.25
N VAL A 333 -8.05 -6.34 14.30
CA VAL A 333 -9.40 -6.34 13.72
C VAL A 333 -9.59 -7.64 12.90
N PRO A 334 -10.68 -8.41 13.13
CA PRO A 334 -10.97 -9.63 12.38
C PRO A 334 -11.13 -9.39 10.88
N GLU A 335 -10.74 -10.36 10.06
CA GLU A 335 -10.89 -10.24 8.60
C GLU A 335 -12.37 -10.20 8.18
N GLY A 336 -13.26 -10.81 8.98
CA GLY A 336 -14.70 -10.65 8.83
C GLY A 336 -15.17 -9.19 8.90
N VAL A 337 -14.58 -8.35 9.77
CA VAL A 337 -14.90 -6.91 9.86
C VAL A 337 -14.32 -6.16 8.67
N TRP A 338 -13.09 -6.50 8.26
CA TRP A 338 -12.45 -5.89 7.09
C TRP A 338 -13.21 -6.13 5.79
N SER A 339 -13.72 -7.35 5.61
CA SER A 339 -14.47 -7.77 4.43
C SER A 339 -15.92 -7.30 4.44
N ALA A 340 -16.42 -6.81 5.58
CA ALA A 340 -17.81 -6.41 5.73
C ALA A 340 -18.11 -5.03 5.13
N GLU A 341 -19.40 -4.76 4.95
CA GLU A 341 -19.92 -3.47 4.50
C GLU A 341 -19.62 -2.35 5.51
N PRO A 342 -19.60 -1.08 5.08
CA PRO A 342 -19.33 0.06 5.96
C PRO A 342 -20.24 0.16 7.19
N THR A 343 -21.46 -0.38 7.15
CA THR A 343 -22.38 -0.42 8.29
C THR A 343 -21.85 -1.28 9.44
N VAL A 344 -21.28 -2.45 9.14
CA VAL A 344 -20.70 -3.36 10.12
C VAL A 344 -19.42 -2.78 10.70
N LYS A 345 -18.55 -2.20 9.86
CA LYS A 345 -17.33 -1.51 10.29
C LYS A 345 -17.62 -0.33 11.21
N ARG A 346 -18.70 0.41 10.94
CA ARG A 346 -19.16 1.50 11.81
C ARG A 346 -19.63 0.97 13.16
N ALA A 347 -20.49 -0.06 13.18
CA ALA A 347 -20.96 -0.67 14.42
C ALA A 347 -19.80 -1.24 15.26
N PHE A 348 -18.80 -1.82 14.58
CA PHE A 348 -17.56 -2.27 15.20
C PHE A 348 -16.81 -1.12 15.90
N LEU A 349 -16.53 -0.02 15.17
CA LEU A 349 -15.84 1.13 15.75
C LEU A 349 -16.64 1.75 16.90
N GLN A 350 -17.96 1.88 16.76
CA GLN A 350 -18.82 2.42 17.81
C GLN A 350 -18.73 1.58 19.08
N SER A 351 -18.90 0.26 18.98
CA SER A 351 -18.80 -0.63 20.15
C SER A 351 -17.40 -0.67 20.74
N LEU A 352 -16.36 -0.60 19.91
CA LEU A 352 -14.97 -0.56 20.38
C LEU A 352 -14.69 0.70 21.22
N PHE A 353 -15.14 1.86 20.75
CA PHE A 353 -14.97 3.15 21.45
C PHE A 353 -15.93 3.31 22.64
N GLU A 354 -17.12 2.72 22.59
CA GLU A 354 -18.03 2.72 23.75
C GLU A 354 -17.41 1.96 24.93
N ALA A 355 -16.73 0.85 24.64
CA ALA A 355 -16.08 0.03 25.66
C ALA A 355 -14.78 0.63 26.22
N ASP A 356 -13.83 0.94 25.33
CA ASP A 356 -12.44 1.28 25.70
C ASP A 356 -12.02 2.69 25.22
N GLY A 357 -12.96 3.46 24.70
CA GLY A 357 -12.73 4.83 24.28
C GLY A 357 -12.69 5.79 25.46
N SER A 358 -11.98 6.89 25.26
CA SER A 358 -11.88 7.98 26.23
C SER A 358 -12.15 9.30 25.53
N CYS A 359 -12.88 10.18 26.22
CA CYS A 359 -13.16 11.54 25.79
C CYS A 359 -12.58 12.50 26.83
N SER A 360 -11.83 13.50 26.39
CA SER A 360 -11.20 14.48 27.27
C SER A 360 -11.37 15.89 26.73
N LEU A 361 -11.69 16.82 27.63
CA LEU A 361 -11.73 18.24 27.30
C LEU A 361 -10.32 18.82 27.36
N LEU A 362 -9.84 19.30 26.23
CA LEU A 362 -8.59 20.02 26.09
C LEU A 362 -8.81 21.53 26.25
N PRO A 363 -7.74 22.33 26.49
CA PRO A 363 -7.82 23.78 26.49
C PRO A 363 -8.54 24.33 25.26
N ARG A 364 -9.18 25.50 25.41
CA ARG A 364 -9.96 26.18 24.34
C ARG A 364 -11.19 25.39 23.88
N ASN A 365 -11.82 24.62 24.77
CA ASN A 365 -13.02 23.83 24.49
C ASN A 365 -12.85 22.86 23.31
N THR A 366 -11.66 22.31 23.14
CA THR A 366 -11.40 21.27 22.14
C THR A 366 -11.67 19.91 22.78
N ILE A 367 -12.30 18.99 22.06
CA ILE A 367 -12.51 17.62 22.54
C ILE A 367 -11.48 16.72 21.88
N GLN A 368 -10.85 15.87 22.68
CA GLN A 368 -10.01 14.78 22.19
C GLN A 368 -10.73 13.46 22.45
N ILE A 369 -10.83 12.63 21.41
CA ILE A 369 -11.30 11.25 21.55
C ILE A 369 -10.09 10.34 21.33
N SER A 370 -9.88 9.38 22.22
CA SER A 370 -8.79 8.41 22.07
C SER A 370 -9.20 7.00 22.41
N TYR A 371 -8.67 6.05 21.64
CA TYR A 371 -8.72 4.62 21.92
C TYR A 371 -7.33 4.13 22.32
N SER A 372 -7.24 3.36 23.40
CA SER A 372 -5.95 2.89 23.92
C SER A 372 -5.83 1.37 23.76
N THR A 373 -4.63 0.89 23.42
CA THR A 373 -4.36 -0.54 23.27
C THR A 373 -2.88 -0.85 23.44
N CYS A 374 -2.57 -2.06 23.91
CA CYS A 374 -1.20 -2.58 23.91
C CYS A 374 -0.83 -3.36 22.65
N SER A 375 -1.77 -3.54 21.71
CA SER A 375 -1.51 -4.15 20.40
C SER A 375 -1.17 -3.10 19.35
N GLU A 376 0.03 -3.21 18.78
CA GLU A 376 0.46 -2.35 17.69
C GLU A 376 -0.34 -2.59 16.41
N GLN A 377 -0.70 -3.84 16.12
CA GLN A 377 -1.54 -4.17 14.98
C GLN A 377 -2.94 -3.57 15.13
N LEU A 378 -3.55 -3.68 16.31
CA LEU A 378 -4.89 -3.14 16.55
C LEU A 378 -4.91 -1.61 16.44
N ALA A 379 -3.89 -0.92 16.95
CA ALA A 379 -3.79 0.53 16.82
C ALA A 379 -3.76 0.97 15.35
N ARG A 380 -2.98 0.27 14.51
CA ARG A 380 -2.92 0.52 13.06
C ARG A 380 -4.22 0.19 12.36
N ASP A 381 -4.84 -0.94 12.71
CA ASP A 381 -6.12 -1.36 12.14
C ASP A 381 -7.24 -0.36 12.44
N VAL A 382 -7.34 0.11 13.69
CA VAL A 382 -8.32 1.13 14.10
C VAL A 382 -8.07 2.45 13.40
N GLN A 383 -6.82 2.91 13.32
CA GLN A 383 -6.47 4.11 12.56
C GLN A 383 -6.90 4.01 11.09
N LEU A 384 -6.66 2.86 10.45
CA LEU A 384 -7.02 2.64 9.05
C LEU A 384 -8.55 2.53 8.86
N LEU A 385 -9.27 1.88 9.78
CA LEU A 385 -10.74 1.81 9.74
C LEU A 385 -11.39 3.19 9.90
N LEU A 386 -10.91 4.02 10.83
CA LEU A 386 -11.38 5.40 11.00
C LEU A 386 -11.22 6.20 9.70
N LEU A 387 -10.11 6.00 9.00
CA LEU A 387 -9.84 6.65 7.73
C LEU A 387 -10.86 6.27 6.63
N GLU A 388 -11.43 5.07 6.65
CA GLU A 388 -12.50 4.67 5.72
C GLU A 388 -13.77 5.53 5.86
N PHE A 389 -13.96 6.16 7.02
CA PHE A 389 -15.05 7.08 7.28
C PHE A 389 -14.62 8.56 7.19
N GLY A 390 -13.41 8.84 6.70
CA GLY A 390 -12.86 10.18 6.61
C GLY A 390 -12.40 10.77 7.94
N VAL A 391 -12.34 9.95 9.00
CA VAL A 391 -11.86 10.37 10.32
C VAL A 391 -10.34 10.23 10.36
N VAL A 392 -9.65 11.37 10.48
CA VAL A 392 -8.19 11.41 10.58
C VAL A 392 -7.81 11.17 12.03
N SER A 393 -6.82 10.31 12.26
CA SER A 393 -6.29 10.03 13.59
C SER A 393 -4.78 9.87 13.55
N ALA A 394 -4.14 10.04 14.71
CA ALA A 394 -2.71 9.85 14.91
C ALA A 394 -2.45 8.76 15.95
N ILE A 395 -1.44 7.94 15.72
CA ILE A 395 -0.95 6.99 16.72
C ILE A 395 0.14 7.67 17.55
N SER A 396 -0.06 7.70 18.86
CA SER A 396 0.94 8.16 19.83
C SER A 396 1.25 7.06 20.83
N ARG A 397 2.46 7.07 21.40
CA ARG A 397 2.85 6.15 22.46
C ARG A 397 2.82 6.89 23.79
N SER A 398 2.19 6.30 24.80
CA SER A 398 2.21 6.84 26.16
C SER A 398 3.64 6.77 26.73
N GLN A 399 4.09 7.81 27.43
CA GLN A 399 5.43 7.85 28.03
C GLN A 399 5.53 6.96 29.28
N ASP A 400 4.41 6.78 29.99
CA ASP A 400 4.37 6.13 31.31
C ASP A 400 3.81 4.70 31.27
N ARG A 401 3.21 4.30 30.15
CA ARG A 401 2.60 2.98 29.95
C ARG A 401 3.02 2.44 28.60
N ASP A 402 3.35 1.16 28.52
CA ASP A 402 3.63 0.46 27.25
C ASP A 402 2.32 0.27 26.46
N GLU A 403 1.71 1.39 26.08
CA GLU A 403 0.37 1.53 25.53
C GLU A 403 0.38 2.54 24.39
N LEU A 404 -0.34 2.20 23.33
CA LEU A 404 -0.55 3.02 22.15
C LEU A 404 -1.92 3.69 22.24
N LYS A 405 -1.99 4.94 21.81
CA LYS A 405 -3.22 5.71 21.71
C LYS A 405 -3.48 6.11 20.28
N VAL A 406 -4.64 5.73 19.76
CA VAL A 406 -5.20 6.26 18.52
C VAL A 406 -6.00 7.50 18.90
N VAL A 407 -5.53 8.68 18.50
CA VAL A 407 -6.09 9.98 18.88
C VAL A 407 -6.77 10.60 17.67
N VAL A 408 -8.05 10.97 17.83
CA VAL A 408 -8.88 11.67 16.83
C VAL A 408 -8.90 13.16 17.11
#